data_AF-N6ZRF4-F1
#
_entry.id   AF-N6ZRF4-F1
#
_cell.length_a   1.000
_cell.length_b   1.000
_cell.length_c   1.000
_cell.angle_alpha   90.00
_cell.angle_beta   90.00
_cell.angle_gamma   90.00
#
_symmetry.space_group_name_H-M   'P 1'
#
loop_
_entity.id
_entity.type
_entity.pdbx_description
1 polymer ?
#
loop_
_entity_poly.entity_id
_entity_poly.type
_entity_poly.pdbx_seq_one_letter_code
_entity_poly.pdbx_strand_id
1 'polypeptide(L)'
;MTTARVAAAQPALRPLRADDLPAVLAIQRAAYGDGYQESAAVLARKLELAPQACWLAQSDGAAVGYVFAHPWDAAGAPPLHAPLQALPARAAHGFVHDLAVAPGA
;
A
#
# COMPACT_ATOMS: atom_id res chain seq x y z
N MET A 1 -16.10 -8.89 -32.62
CA MET A 1 -16.22 -9.55 -31.29
C MET A 1 -16.02 -8.46 -30.26
N THR A 2 -17.11 -7.84 -29.80
CA THR A 2 -17.07 -6.70 -28.87
C THR A 2 -16.84 -7.25 -27.47
N THR A 3 -15.68 -7.00 -26.89
CA THR A 3 -15.43 -7.28 -25.47
C THR A 3 -16.36 -6.37 -24.66
N ALA A 4 -17.40 -6.95 -24.06
CA ALA A 4 -18.23 -6.23 -23.11
C ALA A 4 -17.34 -5.81 -21.94
N ARG A 5 -17.20 -4.50 -21.73
CA ARG A 5 -16.57 -3.97 -20.53
C ARG A 5 -17.46 -4.35 -19.35
N VAL A 6 -17.03 -5.34 -18.57
CA VAL A 6 -17.63 -5.60 -17.26
C VAL A 6 -17.52 -4.29 -16.48
N ALA A 7 -18.65 -3.75 -16.03
CA ALA A 7 -18.64 -2.64 -15.10
C ALA A 7 -18.05 -3.18 -13.80
N ALA A 8 -16.75 -2.99 -13.58
CA ALA A 8 -16.14 -3.25 -12.29
C ALA A 8 -16.83 -2.32 -11.28
N ALA A 9 -17.30 -2.88 -10.17
CA ALA A 9 -17.80 -2.09 -9.06
C ALA A 9 -16.74 -1.04 -8.70
N GLN A 10 -17.14 0.22 -8.50
CA GLN A 10 -16.17 1.26 -8.13
C GLN A 10 -15.66 0.95 -6.73
N PRO A 11 -14.35 0.71 -6.56
CA PRO A 11 -13.81 0.41 -5.23
C PRO A 11 -13.94 1.64 -4.33
N ALA A 12 -14.39 1.42 -3.10
CA ALA A 12 -14.41 2.44 -2.06
C ALA A 12 -13.01 2.56 -1.45
N LEU A 13 -12.50 3.79 -1.32
CA LEU A 13 -11.26 4.06 -0.62
C LEU A 13 -11.53 4.40 0.85
N ARG A 14 -10.72 3.85 1.75
CA ARG A 14 -10.73 4.23 3.17
C ARG A 14 -9.32 4.24 3.75
N PRO A 15 -9.09 4.90 4.90
CA PRO A 15 -7.84 4.77 5.63
C PRO A 15 -7.51 3.30 5.93
N LEU A 16 -6.25 2.94 5.77
CA LEU A 16 -5.72 1.62 6.10
C LEU A 16 -5.57 1.49 7.62
N ARG A 17 -5.82 0.29 8.16
CA ARG A 17 -5.73 -0.03 9.59
C ARG A 17 -4.77 -1.21 9.77
N ALA A 18 -4.20 -1.36 10.96
CA ALA A 18 -3.26 -2.43 11.25
C ALA A 18 -3.86 -3.83 10.99
N ASP A 19 -5.15 -4.01 11.27
CA ASP A 19 -5.87 -5.27 11.04
C ASP A 19 -6.04 -5.61 9.55
N ASP A 20 -5.76 -4.67 8.63
CA ASP A 20 -5.77 -4.91 7.19
C ASP A 20 -4.47 -5.53 6.67
N LEU A 21 -3.39 -5.53 7.47
CA LEU A 21 -2.07 -5.99 7.05
C LEU A 21 -2.05 -7.43 6.52
N PRO A 22 -2.82 -8.41 7.06
CA PRO A 22 -2.90 -9.73 6.45
C PRO A 22 -3.40 -9.70 5.00
N ALA A 23 -4.40 -8.87 4.69
CA ALA A 23 -4.92 -8.73 3.33
C ALA A 23 -3.93 -8.00 2.42
N VAL A 24 -3.27 -6.95 2.93
CA VAL A 24 -2.19 -6.25 2.24
C VAL A 24 -1.08 -7.22 1.83
N LEU A 25 -0.60 -8.06 2.75
CA LEU A 25 0.47 -9.02 2.47
C LEU A 25 0.07 -10.05 1.42
N ALA A 26 -1.20 -10.47 1.41
CA ALA A 26 -1.72 -11.38 0.38
C ALA A 26 -1.73 -10.70 -1.00
N ILE A 27 -2.16 -9.44 -1.08
CA ILE A 27 -2.16 -8.65 -2.31
C ILE A 27 -0.72 -8.39 -2.79
N GLN A 28 0.17 -7.99 -1.88
CA GLN A 28 1.60 -7.75 -2.17
C GLN A 28 2.24 -8.97 -2.82
N ARG A 29 2.05 -10.15 -2.21
CA ARG A 29 2.60 -11.41 -2.72
C ARG A 29 2.02 -11.76 -4.08
N ALA A 30 0.71 -11.58 -4.26
CA ALA A 30 0.05 -11.87 -5.54
C ALA A 30 0.51 -10.93 -6.66
N ALA A 31 0.81 -9.67 -6.34
CA ALA A 31 1.24 -8.66 -7.31
C ALA A 31 2.72 -8.76 -7.67
N TYR A 32 3.61 -9.03 -6.70
CA TYR A 32 5.06 -8.93 -6.90
C TYR A 32 5.83 -10.25 -6.74
N GLY A 33 5.22 -11.28 -6.15
CA GLY A 33 5.92 -12.49 -5.73
C GLY A 33 6.82 -12.28 -4.51
N ASP A 34 7.60 -13.30 -4.15
CA ASP A 34 8.35 -13.33 -2.88
C ASP A 34 9.51 -12.33 -2.80
N GLY A 35 10.06 -11.91 -3.95
CA GLY A 35 11.25 -11.05 -4.01
C GLY A 35 11.03 -9.63 -3.49
N TYR A 36 9.78 -9.16 -3.44
CA TYR A 36 9.42 -7.81 -2.97
C TYR A 36 8.48 -7.85 -1.75
N GLN A 37 8.38 -9.00 -1.09
CA GLN A 37 7.52 -9.13 0.08
C GLN A 37 8.14 -8.42 1.29
N GLU A 38 7.57 -7.29 1.68
CA GLU A 38 7.90 -6.64 2.95
C GLU A 38 7.14 -7.28 4.11
N SER A 39 7.74 -7.29 5.30
CA SER A 39 7.10 -7.89 6.47
C SER A 39 5.95 -7.04 7.00
N ALA A 40 5.02 -7.68 7.72
CA ALA A 40 3.96 -6.98 8.47
C ALA A 40 4.53 -5.86 9.35
N ALA A 41 5.66 -6.10 10.03
CA ALA A 41 6.28 -5.13 10.93
C ALA A 41 6.79 -3.87 10.18
N VAL A 42 7.37 -4.07 8.98
CA VAL A 42 7.86 -2.96 8.16
C VAL A 42 6.71 -2.10 7.64
N LEU A 43 5.64 -2.74 7.15
CA LEU A 43 4.45 -2.03 6.68
C LEU A 43 3.66 -1.38 7.83
N ALA A 44 3.52 -2.05 8.97
CA ALA A 44 2.93 -1.50 10.19
C ALA A 44 3.65 -0.22 10.63
N ARG A 45 4.99 -0.23 10.60
CA ARG A 45 5.77 0.95 10.98
C ARG A 45 5.52 2.15 10.06
N LYS A 46 5.40 1.90 8.76
CA LYS A 46 5.06 2.96 7.78
C LYS A 46 3.64 3.49 8.02
N LEU A 47 2.69 2.60 8.32
CA LEU A 47 1.32 2.99 8.67
C LEU A 47 1.26 3.84 9.94
N GLU A 48 2.01 3.48 10.98
CA GLU A 48 2.08 4.26 12.23
C GLU A 48 2.66 5.66 12.00
N LEU A 49 3.67 5.78 11.14
CA LEU A 49 4.36 7.04 10.85
C LEU A 49 3.53 7.97 9.95
N ALA A 50 2.75 7.43 9.02
CA ALA A 50 2.00 8.23 8.05
C ALA A 50 0.60 7.66 7.77
N PRO A 51 -0.27 7.50 8.79
CA PRO A 51 -1.59 6.88 8.61
C PRO A 51 -2.49 7.67 7.64
N GLN A 52 -2.30 8.99 7.55
CA GLN A 52 -3.04 9.87 6.64
C GLN A 52 -2.73 9.64 5.16
N ALA A 53 -1.62 8.96 4.85
CA ALA A 53 -1.16 8.68 3.49
C ALA A 53 -1.29 7.19 3.13
N CYS A 54 -1.88 6.37 4.00
CA CYS A 54 -2.07 4.95 3.77
C CYS A 54 -3.56 4.63 3.56
N TRP A 55 -3.89 4.03 2.42
CA TRP A 55 -5.27 3.78 2.01
C TRP A 55 -5.47 2.34 1.57
N LEU A 56 -6.67 1.81 1.83
CA LEU A 56 -7.15 0.54 1.33
C LEU A 56 -8.29 0.79 0.35
N ALA A 57 -8.22 0.14 -0.81
CA ALA A 57 -9.32 0.03 -1.75
C ALA A 57 -10.13 -1.24 -1.43
N GLN A 58 -11.45 -1.09 -1.33
CA GLN A 58 -12.36 -2.19 -1.06
C GLN A 58 -13.44 -2.30 -2.14
N SER A 59 -13.74 -3.52 -2.57
CA SER A 59 -14.89 -3.85 -3.43
C SER A 59 -15.64 -5.01 -2.80
N ASP A 60 -16.97 -4.90 -2.71
CA ASP A 60 -17.84 -5.93 -2.09
C ASP A 60 -17.36 -6.41 -0.70
N GLY A 61 -16.79 -5.49 0.09
CA GLY A 61 -16.24 -5.77 1.42
C GLY A 61 -14.85 -6.43 1.44
N ALA A 62 -14.33 -6.85 0.28
CA ALA A 62 -12.99 -7.41 0.15
C ALA A 62 -11.95 -6.32 -0.16
N ALA A 63 -10.73 -6.48 0.37
CA ALA A 63 -9.60 -5.65 -0.01
C ALA A 63 -9.18 -5.99 -1.45
N VAL A 64 -9.11 -4.99 -2.31
CA VAL A 64 -8.73 -5.15 -3.72
C VAL A 64 -7.48 -4.36 -4.11
N GLY A 65 -7.00 -3.49 -3.23
CA GLY A 65 -5.73 -2.79 -3.43
C GLY A 65 -5.40 -1.94 -2.22
N TYR A 66 -4.17 -1.42 -2.20
CA TYR A 66 -3.71 -0.56 -1.13
C TYR A 66 -2.62 0.40 -1.62
N VAL A 67 -2.34 1.41 -0.81
CA VAL A 67 -1.14 2.25 -0.93
C VAL A 67 -0.57 2.54 0.45
N PHE A 68 0.75 2.43 0.56
CA PHE A 68 1.56 3.02 1.62
C PHE A 68 2.35 4.17 1.01
N ALA A 69 2.09 5.37 1.51
CA ALA A 69 2.89 6.54 1.19
C ALA A 69 3.28 7.25 2.48
N HIS A 70 4.32 8.08 2.42
CA HIS A 70 4.72 8.90 3.54
C HIS A 70 5.42 10.18 3.06
N PRO A 71 5.45 11.24 3.88
CA PRO A 71 6.32 12.39 3.63
C PRO A 71 7.77 11.93 3.53
N TRP A 72 8.51 12.48 2.57
CA TRP A 72 9.92 12.19 2.38
C TRP A 72 10.68 13.46 1.95
N ASP A 73 11.99 13.46 2.17
CA ASP A 73 12.87 14.52 1.70
C ASP A 73 13.37 14.21 0.28
N ALA A 74 14.31 15.02 -0.22
CA ALA A 74 14.93 14.82 -1.52
C ALA A 74 16.09 13.80 -1.49
N ALA A 75 16.25 13.04 -0.40
CA ALA A 75 17.20 11.94 -0.36
C ALA A 75 16.74 10.79 -1.27
N GLY A 76 17.60 9.78 -1.42
CA GLY A 76 17.25 8.55 -2.15
C GLY A 76 16.07 7.81 -1.52
N ALA A 77 15.60 6.77 -2.22
CA ALA A 77 14.51 5.93 -1.73
C ALA A 77 14.84 5.34 -0.35
N PRO A 78 13.85 5.21 0.56
CA PRO A 78 14.04 4.51 1.82
C PRO A 78 14.49 3.06 1.60
N PRO A 79 15.23 2.46 2.55
CA PRO A 79 15.65 1.07 2.44
C PRO A 79 14.44 0.13 2.38
N LEU A 80 14.49 -0.83 1.44
CA LEU A 80 13.51 -1.91 1.35
C LEU A 80 13.69 -2.90 2.51
N HIS A 81 12.59 -3.50 2.99
CA HIS A 81 12.57 -4.51 4.06
C HIS A 81 13.08 -4.03 5.44
N ALA A 82 13.32 -2.74 5.62
CA ALA A 82 13.76 -2.16 6.88
C ALA A 82 12.67 -1.21 7.44
N PRO A 83 12.30 -1.33 8.73
CA PRO A 83 11.39 -0.37 9.34
C PRO A 83 12.00 1.03 9.35
N LEU A 84 11.21 2.03 8.99
CA LEU A 84 11.62 3.43 9.14
C LEU A 84 11.69 3.78 10.64
N GLN A 85 12.82 4.35 11.06
CA GLN A 85 13.00 4.82 12.43
C GLN A 85 12.10 6.03 12.70
N ALA A 86 12.14 7.03 11.82
CA ALA A 86 11.33 8.23 11.84
C ALA A 86 11.11 8.76 10.41
N LEU A 87 10.12 9.65 10.25
CA LEU A 87 10.01 10.47 9.04
C LEU A 87 11.07 11.57 9.04
N PRO A 88 11.50 12.07 7.86
CA PRO A 88 12.40 13.20 7.77
C PRO A 88 11.80 14.44 8.45
N ALA A 89 12.63 15.19 9.19
CA ALA A 89 12.20 16.42 9.85
C ALA A 89 11.75 17.51 8.85
N ARG A 90 12.23 17.44 7.61
CA ARG A 90 11.90 18.36 6.50
C ARG A 90 11.58 17.57 5.25
N ALA A 91 10.35 17.06 5.18
CA ALA A 91 9.83 16.45 3.96
C ALA A 91 9.48 17.54 2.94
N ALA A 92 9.95 17.37 1.70
CA ALA A 92 9.64 18.25 0.57
C ALA A 92 8.58 17.64 -0.36
N HIS A 93 8.39 16.31 -0.29
CA HIS A 93 7.54 15.56 -1.22
C HIS A 93 6.80 14.42 -0.49
N GLY A 94 5.78 13.87 -1.14
CA GLY A 94 5.23 12.56 -0.78
C GLY A 94 5.94 11.45 -1.55
N PHE A 95 6.32 10.39 -0.87
CA PHE A 95 6.88 9.17 -1.48
C PHE A 95 5.85 8.07 -1.43
N VAL A 96 5.45 7.54 -2.59
CA VAL A 96 4.65 6.31 -2.69
C VAL A 96 5.60 5.15 -2.49
N HIS A 97 5.51 4.51 -1.33
CA HIS A 97 6.41 3.43 -0.94
C HIS A 97 6.01 2.11 -1.58
N ASP A 98 4.74 1.75 -1.44
CA ASP A 98 4.19 0.50 -1.98
C ASP A 98 2.73 0.72 -2.42
N LEU A 99 2.37 0.23 -3.59
CA LEU A 99 1.03 0.34 -4.16
C LEU A 99 0.76 -0.87 -5.04
N ALA A 100 -0.14 -1.74 -4.57
CA ALA A 100 -0.55 -2.93 -5.29
C ALA A 100 -2.07 -3.02 -5.41
N VAL A 101 -2.51 -3.63 -6.50
CA VAL A 101 -3.89 -4.02 -6.76
C VAL A 101 -3.92 -5.52 -6.93
N ALA A 102 -4.92 -6.17 -6.32
CA ALA A 102 -5.10 -7.61 -6.41
C ALA A 102 -5.27 -8.02 -7.89
N PRO A 103 -4.56 -9.05 -8.38
CA PRO A 103 -4.78 -9.56 -9.72
C PRO A 103 -6.25 -9.95 -9.93
N GLY A 104 -6.89 -9.39 -10.96
CA GLY A 104 -8.29 -9.67 -11.29
C GLY A 104 -9.33 -8.83 -10.54
N ALA A 105 -8.91 -7.81 -9.78
CA ALA A 105 -9.79 -6.77 -9.25
C ALA A 105 -10.43 -5.90 -10.35
#